data_AF-A0A1G1W8Z5-F1
#
_entry.id   AF-A0A1G1W8Z5-F1
#
_cell.length_a   1.000
_cell.length_b   1.000
_cell.length_c   1.000
_cell.angle_alpha   90.00
_cell.angle_beta   90.00
_cell.angle_gamma   90.00
#
_symmetry.space_group_name_H-M   'P 1'
#
loop_
_entity.id
_entity.type
_entity.pdbx_description
1 polymer ?
#
loop_
_entity_poly.entity_id
_entity_poly.type
_entity_poly.pdbx_seq_one_letter_code
_entity_poly.pdbx_strand_id
1 'polypeptide(L)' 'MGSTDPKIKINLTENYVPEKLAQRCPVCNGFGTLKYGEKVCQACSGKGYVLVPARNGSKNDI' A
#
# COMPACT_ATOMS: atom_id res chain seq x y z
N MET A 1 -1.12 -25.93 3.03
CA MET A 1 -1.33 -24.58 2.43
C MET A 1 -0.04 -23.81 2.66
N GLY A 2 0.88 -23.86 1.70
CA GLY A 2 2.19 -23.25 1.81
C GLY A 2 2.14 -21.80 1.32
N SER A 3 2.34 -20.86 2.23
CA SER A 3 2.71 -19.49 1.87
C SER A 3 4.17 -19.53 1.43
N THR A 4 4.42 -19.69 0.13
CA THR A 4 5.74 -19.40 -0.42
C THR A 4 5.84 -17.88 -0.53
N ASP A 5 6.20 -17.23 0.57
CA ASP A 5 6.70 -15.87 0.52
C ASP A 5 8.00 -15.92 -0.31
N PRO A 6 8.05 -15.28 -1.49
CA PRO A 6 9.28 -15.27 -2.27
C PRO A 6 10.33 -14.52 -1.45
N LYS A 7 11.41 -15.22 -1.09
CA LYS A 7 12.58 -14.63 -0.44
C LYS A 7 13.23 -13.66 -1.42
N ILE A 8 12.86 -12.39 -1.33
CA ILE A 8 13.46 -11.31 -2.11
C ILE A 8 14.93 -11.18 -1.67
N LYS A 9 15.85 -11.61 -2.53
CA LYS A 9 17.29 -11.33 -2.37
C LYS A 9 17.57 -9.91 -2.89
N ILE A 10 17.39 -8.90 -2.04
CA ILE A 10 17.81 -7.53 -2.36
C ILE A 10 19.31 -7.38 -2.15
N ASN A 11 20.08 -7.29 -3.24
CA ASN A 11 21.38 -6.64 -3.20
C ASN A 11 21.11 -5.14 -3.07
N LEU A 12 21.36 -4.55 -1.90
CA LEU A 12 21.12 -3.14 -1.56
C LEU A 12 22.08 -2.17 -2.30
N THR A 13 22.62 -2.55 -3.45
CA THR A 13 23.58 -1.77 -4.23
C THR A 13 22.94 -0.94 -5.35
N GLU A 14 21.64 -1.12 -5.61
CA GLU A 14 20.89 -0.32 -6.58
C GLU A 14 19.72 0.39 -5.92
N ASN A 15 19.50 1.66 -6.31
CA ASN A 15 18.41 2.50 -5.83
C ASN A 15 17.05 1.89 -6.24
N TYR A 16 16.52 0.99 -5.42
CA TYR A 16 15.21 0.40 -5.61
C TYR A 16 14.11 1.44 -5.31
N VAL A 17 13.44 1.91 -6.36
CA VAL A 17 12.26 2.78 -6.24
C VAL A 17 11.00 1.92 -6.50
N PRO A 18 10.14 1.68 -5.49
CA PRO A 18 8.95 0.89 -5.69
C PRO A 18 7.96 1.63 -6.61
N GLU A 19 7.28 0.91 -7.49
CA GLU A 19 6.24 1.47 -8.39
C GLU A 19 5.04 2.04 -7.60
N LYS A 20 4.74 1.46 -6.44
CA LYS A 20 3.59 1.82 -5.60
C LYS A 20 4.01 2.06 -4.16
N LEU A 21 3.42 3.08 -3.55
CA LEU A 21 3.62 3.44 -2.15
C LEU A 21 2.36 3.14 -1.35
N ALA A 22 2.53 2.52 -0.19
CA ALA A 22 1.47 2.41 0.79
C ALA A 22 1.24 3.78 1.43
N GLN A 23 0.00 4.27 1.33
CA GLN A 23 -0.45 5.50 1.98
C GLN A 23 -1.58 5.18 2.94
N ARG A 24 -1.63 5.90 4.07
CA ARG A 24 -2.71 5.74 5.06
C ARG A 24 -4.07 5.86 4.39
N CYS A 25 -4.96 4.90 4.64
CA CYS A 25 -6.30 4.95 4.08
C CYS A 25 -7.04 6.18 4.62
N PRO A 26 -7.53 7.10 3.78
CA PRO A 26 -8.17 8.34 4.23
C PRO A 26 -9.58 8.09 4.79
N VAL A 27 -10.22 6.98 4.45
CA VAL A 27 -11.59 6.66 4.89
C VAL A 27 -11.61 6.16 6.34
N CYS A 28 -10.65 5.31 6.71
CA CYS A 28 -10.54 4.78 8.07
C CYS A 28 -9.32 5.32 8.83
N ASN A 29 -8.64 6.35 8.33
CA ASN A 29 -7.47 6.96 8.96
C ASN A 29 -6.37 5.98 9.43
N GLY A 30 -6.21 4.85 8.74
CA GLY A 30 -5.22 3.84 9.13
C GLY A 30 -5.74 2.68 9.97
N PHE A 31 -6.96 2.76 10.52
CA PHE A 31 -7.48 1.74 11.45
C PHE A 31 -7.85 0.41 10.77
N GLY A 32 -8.14 0.42 9.47
CA GLY A 32 -8.64 -0.76 8.75
C GLY A 32 -10.13 -1.06 9.01
N THR A 33 -10.73 -0.43 10.01
CA THR A 33 -12.15 -0.59 10.38
C THR A 33 -12.87 0.75 10.51
N LEU A 34 -14.19 0.71 10.55
CA LEU A 34 -15.12 1.81 10.78
C LEU A 34 -16.01 1.47 11.98
N LYS A 35 -16.76 2.46 12.49
CA LYS A 35 -17.64 2.30 13.66
C LYS A 35 -16.92 1.63 14.84
N TYR A 36 -15.76 2.18 15.22
CA TYR A 36 -14.95 1.67 16.35
C TYR A 36 -14.62 0.16 16.28
N GLY A 37 -14.49 -0.40 15.07
CA GLY A 37 -14.13 -1.81 14.88
C GLY A 37 -15.29 -2.71 14.44
N GLU A 38 -16.54 -2.25 14.49
CA GLU A 38 -17.70 -3.07 14.12
C GLU A 38 -17.74 -3.44 12.64
N LYS A 39 -17.16 -2.62 11.76
CA LYS A 39 -17.22 -2.84 10.31
C LYS A 39 -15.83 -2.76 9.68
N VAL A 40 -15.48 -3.73 8.85
CA VAL A 40 -14.27 -3.66 8.01
C VAL A 40 -14.38 -2.46 7.06
N CYS A 41 -13.32 -1.65 6.97
CA CYS A 41 -13.30 -0.52 6.05
C CYS A 41 -13.32 -1.03 4.61
N GLN A 42 -14.38 -0.71 3.88
CA GLN A 42 -14.55 -1.16 2.50
C GLN A 42 -13.54 -0.55 1.52
N ALA A 43 -12.98 0.62 1.84
CA ALA A 43 -12.04 1.32 0.95
C ALA A 43 -10.64 0.69 0.94
N CYS A 44 -10.18 0.14 2.07
CA CYS A 44 -8.89 -0.53 2.18
C CYS A 44 -8.99 -2.03 2.48
N SER A 45 -10.20 -2.58 2.50
CA SER A 45 -10.49 -3.99 2.79
C SER A 45 -9.79 -4.49 4.07
N GLY A 46 -9.81 -3.69 5.13
CA GLY A 46 -9.18 -4.06 6.41
C GLY A 46 -7.69 -3.74 6.56
N LYS A 47 -7.00 -3.31 5.49
CA LYS A 47 -5.53 -3.16 5.51
C LYS A 47 -5.03 -1.91 6.26
N GLY A 48 -5.86 -0.88 6.36
CA GLY A 48 -5.47 0.42 6.91
C GLY A 48 -4.68 1.32 5.93
N TYR A 49 -4.28 0.81 4.77
CA TYR A 49 -3.59 1.59 3.74
C TYR A 49 -4.16 1.32 2.34
N VAL A 50 -3.89 2.24 1.41
CA VAL A 50 -4.12 2.10 -0.02
C VAL A 50 -2.80 2.22 -0.77
N LEU A 51 -2.66 1.52 -1.89
CA LEU A 51 -1.48 1.64 -2.74
C LEU A 51 -1.72 2.76 -3.74
N VAL A 52 -0.86 3.77 -3.73
CA VAL A 52 -0.84 4.84 -4.73
C VAL A 52 0.39 4.69 -5.61
N PRO A 53 0.35 5.13 -6.87
CA PRO A 53 1.56 5.21 -7.69
C PRO A 53 2.63 6.04 -6.97
N ALA A 54 3.86 5.52 -6.90
CA ALA A 54 5.00 6.35 -6.57
C ALA A 54 5.09 7.42 -7.66
N ARG A 55 5.05 8.71 -7.29
CA ARG A 55 5.23 9.78 -8.26
C ARG A 55 6.67 9.73 -8.78
N ASN A 56 6.88 8.93 -9.82
CA ASN A 56 7.99 9.17 -10.73
C ASN A 56 7.58 10.40 -11.55
N GLY A 57 8.38 11.45 -11.49
CA GLY A 57 8.09 12.74 -12.11
C GLY A 57 8.15 12.74 -13.64
N SER A 58 7.44 11.84 -14.32
CA SER A 58 7.11 11.99 -15.74
C SER A 58 5.83 12.83 -15.83
N LYS A 59 6.06 14.13 -16.05
CA LYS A 59 5.06 15.14 -16.41
C LYS A 59 4.31 14.77 -17.71
N ASN A 60 3.17 15.43 -17.84
CA ASN A 60 2.26 15.58 -18.98
C ASN A 60 1.25 14.45 -19.17
N ASP A 61 -0.02 14.78 -18.95
CA ASP A 61 -1.01 14.84 -20.03
C ASP A 61 -2.07 15.89 -19.63
N ILE A 62 -2.22 16.89 -20.50
CA ILE A 62 -3.19 17.98 -20.46
C ILE A 62 -4.48 17.53 -21.14
#